data_AF-A0A6J1P391-F1
#
_entry.id   AF-A0A6J1P391-F1
#
_cell.length_a   1.000
_cell.length_b   1.000
_cell.length_c   1.000
_cell.angle_alpha   90.00
_cell.angle_beta   90.00
_cell.angle_gamma   90.00
#
_symmetry.space_group_name_H-M   'P 1'
#
loop_
_entity.id
_entity.type
_entity.pdbx_description
1 polymer ?
#
loop_
_entity_poly.entity_id
_entity_poly.type
_entity_poly.pdbx_seq_one_letter_code
_entity_poly.pdbx_strand_id
1 'polypeptide(L)'
;FSYFCSVCVFSQERQTKSLEELEMHYEDEKNSMIAVTESDDIIYDEFYDEMDNRVKTDNSMDIIFFGPHSSFLRLDSETILHLLTTIKKDHIPRSRALLAWDIITDGKTAAFLQGREFLAFERLLNVIPEEDLYYADFGDSSVFNYFSKRYVPITNRKFGILAAAYRRYYGNDWYRTASHINELGYLICAFPTHDLKRIAPDTFKELTFDVLSKLDRCSVEQTKALYDIATHPDAYGEPYKWSSHEVGRLNILFNCISSQQISSIQLEAITAISTNVLKSMNQKKLGFFTMQQILRMNPKTRRIYILRIQLKNSLDTSQISRKSSNKIESGIFLTLESMVTLIVVKTLKVI
;
A
#
# COMPACT_ATOMS: atom_id res chain seq x y z
N PHE A 1 -0.58 44.93 -1.50
CA PHE A 1 -0.93 45.96 -2.48
C PHE A 1 -2.44 45.99 -2.59
N SER A 2 -3.03 47.11 -2.18
CA SER A 2 -4.46 47.33 -2.01
C SER A 2 -4.94 48.35 -3.06
N TYR A 3 -6.23 48.30 -3.38
CA TYR A 3 -7.06 49.29 -4.09
C TYR A 3 -7.10 49.35 -5.65
N PHE A 4 -8.26 48.92 -6.17
CA PHE A 4 -9.26 49.65 -6.96
C PHE A 4 -8.95 50.36 -8.31
N CYS A 5 -9.79 49.98 -9.29
CA CYS A 5 -10.51 50.77 -10.32
C CYS A 5 -9.80 51.67 -11.34
N SER A 6 -10.05 51.35 -12.62
CA SER A 6 -10.51 52.30 -13.65
C SER A 6 -11.23 51.51 -14.75
N VAL A 7 -12.57 51.44 -14.74
CA VAL A 7 -13.48 52.19 -15.62
C VAL A 7 -13.21 52.02 -17.12
N CYS A 8 -14.05 51.21 -17.78
CA CYS A 8 -14.40 51.36 -19.20
C CYS A 8 -15.93 51.32 -19.35
N VAL A 9 -16.49 52.52 -19.43
CA VAL A 9 -17.68 52.99 -20.15
C VAL A 9 -18.57 51.92 -20.80
N PHE A 10 -19.79 51.76 -20.26
CA PHE A 10 -20.93 51.20 -20.99
C PHE A 10 -21.78 52.34 -21.53
N SER A 11 -21.87 52.44 -22.86
CA SER A 11 -22.90 53.24 -23.54
C SER A 11 -24.21 52.45 -23.47
N GLN A 12 -25.23 53.03 -22.86
CA GLN A 12 -26.55 52.44 -22.68
C GLN A 12 -27.52 53.08 -23.67
N GLU A 13 -27.71 52.47 -24.84
CA GLU A 13 -28.87 52.76 -25.69
C GLU A 13 -30.11 52.13 -25.03
N ARG A 14 -31.07 52.97 -24.66
CA ARG A 14 -32.40 52.54 -24.19
C ARG A 14 -33.20 52.03 -25.39
N GLN A 15 -33.28 50.71 -25.56
CA GLN A 15 -34.36 50.09 -26.31
C GLN A 15 -35.48 49.70 -25.34
N THR A 16 -36.59 50.42 -25.42
CA THR A 16 -37.85 49.99 -24.82
C THR A 16 -38.41 48.85 -25.66
N LYS A 17 -38.29 47.61 -25.16
CA LYS A 17 -38.92 46.44 -25.78
C LYS A 17 -40.44 46.64 -25.81
N SER A 18 -41.09 46.20 -26.89
CA SER A 18 -42.54 46.29 -27.04
C SER A 18 -43.25 45.35 -26.06
N LEU A 19 -44.51 45.65 -25.72
CA LEU A 19 -45.31 44.86 -24.77
C LEU A 19 -45.45 43.39 -25.23
N GLU A 20 -45.52 43.16 -26.55
CA GLU A 20 -45.61 41.83 -27.16
C GLU A 20 -44.30 41.02 -27.01
N GLU A 21 -43.13 41.66 -27.05
CA GLU A 21 -41.85 40.97 -26.80
C GLU A 21 -41.70 40.58 -25.32
N LEU A 22 -42.25 41.37 -24.41
CA LEU A 22 -42.28 41.07 -22.98
C LEU A 22 -43.24 39.92 -22.66
N GLU A 23 -44.40 39.87 -23.32
CA GLU A 23 -45.39 38.80 -23.15
C GLU A 23 -44.88 37.47 -23.71
N MET A 24 -44.18 37.50 -24.86
CA MET A 24 -43.55 36.32 -25.45
C MET A 24 -42.44 35.77 -24.55
N HIS A 25 -41.62 36.64 -23.94
CA HIS A 25 -40.59 36.21 -23.00
C HIS A 25 -41.17 35.65 -21.70
N TYR A 26 -42.32 36.15 -21.26
CA TYR A 26 -43.01 35.66 -20.06
C TYR A 26 -43.63 34.28 -20.26
N GLU A 27 -44.21 34.02 -21.44
CA GLU A 27 -44.72 32.68 -21.78
C GLU A 27 -43.57 31.69 -22.06
N ASP A 28 -42.42 32.13 -22.60
CA ASP A 28 -41.22 31.27 -22.73
C ASP A 28 -40.57 30.94 -21.38
N GLU A 29 -40.49 31.89 -20.43
CA GLU A 29 -40.02 31.60 -19.06
C GLU A 29 -40.99 30.69 -18.29
N LYS A 30 -42.30 30.87 -18.49
CA LYS A 30 -43.33 30.02 -17.89
C LYS A 30 -43.31 28.60 -18.49
N ASN A 31 -43.15 28.48 -19.81
CA ASN A 31 -43.03 27.17 -20.47
C ASN A 31 -41.71 26.47 -20.11
N SER A 32 -40.63 27.20 -19.90
CA SER A 32 -39.37 26.63 -19.39
C SER A 32 -39.42 26.24 -17.91
N MET A 33 -40.27 26.86 -17.09
CA MET A 33 -40.55 26.40 -15.72
C MET A 33 -41.52 25.21 -15.65
N ILE A 34 -42.43 25.05 -16.62
CA ILE A 34 -43.34 23.90 -16.70
C ILE A 34 -42.62 22.66 -17.27
N ALA A 35 -41.60 22.85 -18.11
CA ALA A 35 -40.81 21.74 -18.68
C ALA A 35 -39.82 21.07 -17.72
N VAL A 36 -39.74 21.50 -16.45
CA VAL A 36 -38.79 20.94 -15.45
C VAL A 36 -39.45 19.94 -14.49
N THR A 37 -40.77 19.77 -14.50
CA THR A 37 -41.45 18.99 -13.43
C THR A 37 -41.83 17.55 -13.77
N GLU A 38 -41.38 16.98 -14.89
CA GLU A 38 -41.61 15.54 -15.17
C GLU A 38 -40.32 14.69 -15.17
N SER A 39 -39.14 15.31 -15.29
CA SER A 39 -37.86 14.59 -15.25
C SER A 39 -37.24 14.51 -13.86
N ASP A 40 -37.60 15.42 -12.94
CA ASP A 40 -36.99 15.49 -11.60
C ASP A 40 -37.58 14.46 -10.63
N ASP A 41 -38.86 14.10 -10.76
CA ASP A 41 -39.48 13.04 -9.94
C ASP A 41 -38.86 11.66 -10.24
N ILE A 42 -38.48 11.40 -11.49
CA ILE A 42 -37.82 10.15 -11.89
C ILE A 42 -36.41 10.05 -11.30
N ILE A 43 -35.67 11.16 -11.24
CA ILE A 43 -34.29 11.20 -10.71
C ILE A 43 -34.28 11.08 -9.18
N TYR A 44 -35.27 11.67 -8.50
CA TYR A 44 -35.40 11.54 -7.06
C TYR A 44 -35.80 10.13 -6.64
N ASP A 45 -36.76 9.50 -7.33
CA ASP A 45 -37.16 8.12 -7.04
C ASP A 45 -36.01 7.13 -7.35
N GLU A 46 -35.27 7.32 -8.45
CA GLU A 46 -34.12 6.46 -8.79
C GLU A 46 -32.98 6.60 -7.77
N PHE A 47 -32.74 7.81 -7.24
CA PHE A 47 -31.76 8.04 -6.19
C PHE A 47 -32.16 7.41 -4.86
N TYR A 48 -33.44 7.52 -4.46
CA TYR A 48 -33.93 6.89 -3.22
C TYR A 48 -34.04 5.37 -3.37
N ASP A 49 -34.41 4.83 -4.52
CA ASP A 49 -34.36 3.40 -4.79
C ASP A 49 -32.92 2.87 -4.77
N GLU A 50 -31.96 3.61 -5.32
CA GLU A 50 -30.54 3.25 -5.21
C GLU A 50 -30.05 3.31 -3.76
N MET A 51 -30.46 4.34 -2.99
CA MET A 51 -30.08 4.49 -1.58
C MET A 51 -30.75 3.44 -0.69
N ASP A 52 -32.02 3.13 -0.89
CA ASP A 52 -32.75 2.08 -0.17
C ASP A 52 -32.25 0.69 -0.56
N ASN A 53 -31.88 0.46 -1.82
CA ASN A 53 -31.22 -0.78 -2.23
C ASN A 53 -29.86 -0.92 -1.57
N ARG A 54 -29.08 0.16 -1.43
CA ARG A 54 -27.81 0.20 -0.68
C ARG A 54 -28.04 -0.06 0.82
N VAL A 55 -29.04 0.56 1.44
CA VAL A 55 -29.36 0.36 2.87
C VAL A 55 -29.94 -1.04 3.14
N LYS A 56 -30.74 -1.60 2.24
CA LYS A 56 -31.23 -2.99 2.31
C LYS A 56 -30.11 -3.99 2.05
N THR A 57 -29.16 -3.69 1.15
CA THR A 57 -27.96 -4.54 0.99
C THR A 57 -27.09 -4.49 2.23
N ASP A 58 -26.80 -3.32 2.79
CA ASP A 58 -26.01 -3.21 4.03
C ASP A 58 -26.67 -3.98 5.19
N ASN A 59 -27.98 -3.82 5.39
CA ASN A 59 -28.70 -4.55 6.44
C ASN A 59 -28.82 -6.07 6.16
N SER A 60 -28.93 -6.50 4.90
CA SER A 60 -28.99 -7.93 4.56
C SER A 60 -27.62 -8.60 4.57
N MET A 61 -26.56 -7.88 4.22
CA MET A 61 -25.17 -8.34 4.36
C MET A 61 -24.81 -8.49 5.84
N ASP A 62 -25.29 -7.59 6.69
CA ASP A 62 -25.13 -7.72 8.14
C ASP A 62 -25.87 -8.95 8.69
N ILE A 63 -27.07 -9.25 8.18
CA ILE A 63 -27.80 -10.47 8.55
C ILE A 63 -27.09 -11.74 8.05
N ILE A 64 -26.45 -11.70 6.89
CA ILE A 64 -25.76 -12.86 6.31
C ILE A 64 -24.47 -13.17 7.08
N PHE A 65 -23.62 -12.17 7.34
CA PHE A 65 -22.32 -12.39 7.98
C PHE A 65 -22.41 -12.36 9.51
N PHE A 66 -23.30 -11.57 10.10
CA PHE A 66 -23.44 -11.42 11.56
C PHE A 66 -24.74 -12.01 12.14
N GLY A 67 -25.67 -12.49 11.31
CA GLY A 67 -26.85 -13.23 11.76
C GLY A 67 -26.55 -14.69 12.15
N PRO A 68 -27.57 -15.56 12.27
CA PRO A 68 -27.38 -16.95 12.68
C PRO A 68 -26.67 -17.81 11.61
N HIS A 69 -26.06 -18.91 12.02
CA HIS A 69 -25.29 -19.80 11.11
C HIS A 69 -26.16 -20.38 9.98
N SER A 70 -27.41 -20.71 10.31
CA SER A 70 -28.40 -21.26 9.38
C SER A 70 -28.75 -20.35 8.21
N SER A 71 -28.68 -19.03 8.37
CA SER A 71 -28.98 -18.10 7.28
C SER A 71 -27.87 -18.09 6.23
N PHE A 72 -26.62 -18.21 6.67
CA PHE A 72 -25.45 -18.26 5.79
C PHE A 72 -25.39 -19.57 4.98
N LEU A 73 -25.73 -20.71 5.61
CA LEU A 73 -25.73 -22.02 4.97
C LEU A 73 -26.78 -22.17 3.85
N ARG A 74 -27.73 -21.23 3.73
CA ARG A 74 -28.73 -21.23 2.64
C ARG A 74 -28.22 -20.60 1.35
N LEU A 75 -27.08 -19.94 1.40
CA LEU A 75 -26.50 -19.26 0.24
C LEU A 75 -25.77 -20.28 -0.64
N ASP A 76 -25.95 -20.13 -1.95
CA ASP A 76 -25.19 -20.85 -2.95
C ASP A 76 -23.78 -20.25 -3.10
N SER A 77 -22.87 -21.03 -3.69
CA SER A 77 -21.46 -20.66 -3.85
C SER A 77 -21.26 -19.38 -4.65
N GLU A 78 -22.06 -19.15 -5.71
CA GLU A 78 -21.92 -17.97 -6.56
C GLU A 78 -22.37 -16.70 -5.83
N THR A 79 -23.47 -16.77 -5.07
CA THR A 79 -23.86 -15.66 -4.19
C THR A 79 -22.77 -15.34 -3.17
N ILE A 80 -22.17 -16.34 -2.52
CA ILE A 80 -21.09 -16.10 -1.56
C ILE A 80 -19.89 -15.44 -2.24
N LEU A 81 -19.48 -15.91 -3.42
CA LEU A 81 -18.38 -15.30 -4.17
C LEU A 81 -18.66 -13.84 -4.51
N HIS A 82 -19.87 -13.51 -4.97
CA HIS A 82 -20.28 -12.14 -5.25
C HIS A 82 -20.30 -11.25 -4.00
N LEU A 83 -20.71 -11.78 -2.86
CA LEU A 83 -20.64 -11.07 -1.58
C LEU A 83 -19.19 -10.83 -1.15
N LEU A 84 -18.31 -11.82 -1.28
CA LEU A 84 -16.90 -11.68 -0.90
C LEU A 84 -16.16 -10.67 -1.77
N THR A 85 -16.49 -10.53 -3.06
CA THR A 85 -15.88 -9.52 -3.92
C THR A 85 -16.28 -8.09 -3.52
N THR A 86 -17.54 -7.88 -3.15
CA THR A 86 -18.10 -6.55 -2.82
C THR A 86 -17.77 -6.08 -1.40
N ILE A 87 -17.72 -6.99 -0.42
CA ILE A 87 -17.56 -6.63 0.99
C ILE A 87 -16.11 -6.30 1.35
N LYS A 88 -15.94 -5.37 2.29
CA LYS A 88 -14.66 -5.15 2.98
C LYS A 88 -14.33 -6.35 3.86
N LYS A 89 -13.37 -7.15 3.41
CA LYS A 89 -12.96 -8.42 4.03
C LYS A 89 -12.42 -8.35 5.48
N ASP A 90 -12.35 -7.18 6.10
CA ASP A 90 -11.82 -6.96 7.47
C ASP A 90 -12.91 -7.21 8.50
N HIS A 91 -14.16 -7.00 8.07
CA HIS A 91 -15.33 -7.16 8.91
C HIS A 91 -15.87 -8.60 8.90
N ILE A 92 -15.34 -9.47 8.03
CA ILE A 92 -15.81 -10.85 7.91
C ILE A 92 -15.22 -11.68 9.07
N PRO A 93 -16.07 -12.25 9.95
CA PRO A 93 -15.58 -13.08 11.05
C PRO A 93 -14.87 -14.33 10.54
N ARG A 94 -13.88 -14.83 11.30
CA ARG A 94 -13.11 -16.03 10.94
C ARG A 94 -14.00 -17.25 10.68
N SER A 95 -15.02 -17.44 11.51
CA SER A 95 -15.99 -18.55 11.35
C SER A 95 -16.73 -18.46 10.01
N ARG A 96 -17.08 -17.25 9.56
CA ARG A 96 -17.76 -17.03 8.27
C ARG A 96 -16.84 -17.27 7.09
N ALA A 97 -15.58 -16.85 7.17
CA ALA A 97 -14.60 -17.15 6.13
C ALA A 97 -14.41 -18.67 5.96
N LEU A 98 -14.37 -19.43 7.06
CA LEU A 98 -14.26 -20.89 7.00
C LEU A 98 -15.53 -21.55 6.44
N LEU A 99 -16.72 -21.10 6.84
CA LEU A 99 -17.97 -21.61 6.26
C LEU A 99 -18.12 -21.28 4.79
N ALA A 100 -17.74 -20.05 4.39
CA ALA A 100 -17.73 -19.65 2.98
C ALA A 100 -16.82 -20.58 2.17
N TRP A 101 -15.65 -20.90 2.72
CA TRP A 101 -14.69 -21.79 2.09
C TRP A 101 -15.23 -23.21 1.96
N ASP A 102 -15.82 -23.76 3.00
CA ASP A 102 -16.42 -25.09 3.00
C ASP A 102 -17.57 -25.21 1.98
N ILE A 103 -18.43 -24.19 1.88
CA ILE A 103 -19.51 -24.15 0.88
C ILE A 103 -18.95 -24.06 -0.55
N ILE A 104 -17.95 -23.20 -0.78
CA ILE A 104 -17.37 -23.00 -2.12
C ILE A 104 -16.58 -24.23 -2.56
N THR A 105 -15.92 -24.91 -1.63
CA THR A 105 -15.20 -26.15 -1.90
C THR A 105 -16.11 -27.39 -1.91
N ASP A 106 -17.38 -27.27 -1.53
CA ASP A 106 -18.31 -28.39 -1.37
C ASP A 106 -17.74 -29.49 -0.44
N GLY A 107 -17.02 -29.07 0.62
CA GLY A 107 -16.28 -29.93 1.54
C GLY A 107 -15.10 -30.69 0.92
N LYS A 108 -14.67 -30.32 -0.30
CA LYS A 108 -13.51 -30.90 -1.00
C LYS A 108 -12.27 -30.00 -0.85
N THR A 109 -11.19 -30.35 -1.54
CA THR A 109 -9.93 -29.59 -1.48
C THR A 109 -9.94 -28.39 -2.44
N ALA A 110 -8.98 -27.49 -2.28
CA ALA A 110 -8.77 -26.33 -3.18
C ALA A 110 -8.38 -26.71 -4.62
N ALA A 111 -8.30 -28.00 -4.95
CA ALA A 111 -7.87 -28.51 -6.25
C ALA A 111 -8.86 -28.21 -7.39
N PHE A 112 -10.12 -27.87 -7.07
CA PHE A 112 -11.14 -27.53 -8.08
C PHE A 112 -11.39 -26.02 -8.18
N LEU A 113 -10.70 -25.22 -7.36
CA LEU A 113 -10.87 -23.77 -7.35
C LEU A 113 -10.04 -23.14 -8.47
N GLN A 114 -10.62 -22.13 -9.12
CA GLN A 114 -9.98 -21.33 -10.14
C GLN A 114 -9.47 -20.01 -9.54
N GLY A 115 -8.81 -19.19 -10.36
CA GLY A 115 -8.30 -17.90 -9.93
C GLY A 115 -9.38 -16.94 -9.40
N ARG A 116 -10.65 -17.09 -9.81
CA ARG A 116 -11.76 -16.23 -9.37
C ARG A 116 -12.11 -16.43 -7.89
N GLU A 117 -12.06 -17.67 -7.40
CA GLU A 117 -12.35 -17.98 -6.00
C GLU A 117 -11.25 -17.44 -5.10
N PHE A 118 -9.98 -17.62 -5.46
CA PHE A 118 -8.86 -17.03 -4.71
C PHE A 118 -8.91 -15.50 -4.71
N LEU A 119 -9.34 -14.87 -5.81
CA LEU A 119 -9.55 -13.43 -5.90
C LEU A 119 -10.63 -12.95 -4.92
N ALA A 120 -11.72 -13.70 -4.76
CA ALA A 120 -12.80 -13.34 -3.83
C ALA A 120 -12.33 -13.41 -2.37
N PHE A 121 -11.56 -14.44 -2.01
CA PHE A 121 -11.04 -14.59 -0.65
C PHE A 121 -9.92 -13.60 -0.32
N GLU A 122 -8.96 -13.38 -1.23
CA GLU A 122 -7.84 -12.45 -1.06
C GLU A 122 -7.15 -12.59 0.33
N ARG A 123 -7.33 -11.63 1.25
CA ARG A 123 -6.75 -11.68 2.60
C ARG A 123 -7.36 -12.75 3.52
N LEU A 124 -8.58 -13.19 3.23
CA LEU A 124 -9.27 -14.23 3.99
C LEU A 124 -8.59 -15.59 3.86
N LEU A 125 -7.76 -15.79 2.84
CA LEU A 125 -6.87 -16.94 2.69
C LEU A 125 -5.96 -17.16 3.91
N ASN A 126 -5.74 -16.14 4.74
CA ASN A 126 -5.01 -16.29 6.00
C ASN A 126 -5.73 -17.17 7.04
N VAL A 127 -7.06 -17.27 6.97
CA VAL A 127 -7.88 -18.02 7.92
C VAL A 127 -8.08 -19.47 7.45
N ILE A 128 -8.04 -19.70 6.14
CA ILE A 128 -8.24 -21.00 5.50
C ILE A 128 -7.17 -22.01 5.95
N PRO A 129 -7.48 -23.30 6.19
CA PRO A 129 -6.49 -24.32 6.56
C PRO A 129 -5.29 -24.41 5.60
N GLU A 130 -4.12 -24.79 6.12
CA GLU A 130 -2.91 -24.91 5.28
C GLU A 130 -2.99 -26.12 4.35
N GLU A 131 -3.63 -27.17 4.84
CA GLU A 131 -3.88 -28.43 4.16
C GLU A 131 -4.66 -28.17 2.86
N ASP A 132 -5.72 -27.36 2.93
CA ASP A 132 -6.53 -27.03 1.76
C ASP A 132 -5.73 -26.21 0.73
N LEU A 133 -5.00 -25.18 1.19
CA LEU A 133 -4.19 -24.35 0.30
C LEU A 133 -3.05 -25.12 -0.35
N TYR A 134 -2.53 -26.17 0.29
CA TYR A 134 -1.54 -27.06 -0.31
C TYR A 134 -2.10 -27.80 -1.53
N TYR A 135 -3.42 -27.97 -1.62
CA TYR A 135 -4.08 -28.59 -2.77
C TYR A 135 -4.46 -27.63 -3.89
N ALA A 136 -4.17 -26.33 -3.78
CA ALA A 136 -4.45 -25.37 -4.84
C ALA A 136 -3.90 -25.82 -6.20
N ASP A 137 -4.73 -25.75 -7.24
CA ASP A 137 -4.39 -26.23 -8.57
C ASP A 137 -3.56 -25.23 -9.37
N PHE A 138 -2.24 -25.31 -9.22
CA PHE A 138 -1.31 -24.51 -10.02
C PHE A 138 -1.19 -24.96 -11.48
N GLY A 139 -1.82 -26.08 -11.87
CA GLY A 139 -1.96 -26.48 -13.27
C GLY A 139 -2.94 -25.57 -14.03
N ASP A 140 -3.92 -24.98 -13.35
CA ASP A 140 -4.79 -23.97 -13.92
C ASP A 140 -4.04 -22.63 -14.04
N SER A 141 -3.97 -22.13 -15.28
CA SER A 141 -3.34 -20.85 -15.60
C SER A 141 -3.96 -19.68 -14.82
N SER A 142 -5.25 -19.72 -14.51
CA SER A 142 -5.95 -18.66 -13.76
C SER A 142 -5.43 -18.56 -12.32
N VAL A 143 -5.22 -19.69 -11.65
CA VAL A 143 -4.68 -19.78 -10.27
C VAL A 143 -3.23 -19.33 -10.26
N PHE A 144 -2.41 -19.86 -11.17
CA PHE A 144 -1.01 -19.46 -11.29
C PHE A 144 -0.87 -17.95 -11.55
N ASN A 145 -1.60 -17.42 -12.53
CA ASN A 145 -1.58 -15.99 -12.88
C ASN A 145 -2.03 -15.10 -11.73
N TYR A 146 -3.01 -15.54 -10.94
CA TYR A 146 -3.49 -14.77 -9.78
C TYR A 146 -2.36 -14.54 -8.77
N PHE A 147 -1.67 -15.60 -8.35
CA PHE A 147 -0.60 -15.49 -7.35
C PHE A 147 0.72 -14.95 -7.91
N SER A 148 1.01 -15.13 -9.21
CA SER A 148 2.25 -14.63 -9.81
C SER A 148 2.19 -13.14 -10.15
N LYS A 149 1.05 -12.64 -10.65
CA LYS A 149 0.94 -11.26 -11.14
C LYS A 149 0.41 -10.27 -10.09
N ARG A 150 -0.33 -10.72 -9.08
CA ARG A 150 -0.94 -9.83 -8.08
C ARG A 150 -0.27 -9.97 -6.72
N TYR A 151 -0.17 -8.84 -6.02
CA TYR A 151 0.21 -8.83 -4.61
C TYR A 151 -0.98 -9.29 -3.77
N VAL A 152 -0.88 -10.46 -3.13
CA VAL A 152 -1.95 -11.01 -2.29
C VAL A 152 -1.56 -10.85 -0.82
N PRO A 153 -2.28 -10.07 0.02
CA PRO A 153 -1.88 -9.77 1.40
C PRO A 153 -2.09 -10.95 2.38
N ILE A 154 -1.39 -12.07 2.15
CA ILE A 154 -1.35 -13.24 3.05
C ILE A 154 -0.02 -13.36 3.79
N THR A 155 -0.02 -14.06 4.91
CA THR A 155 1.16 -14.32 5.74
C THR A 155 2.22 -15.11 4.96
N ASN A 156 3.48 -14.91 5.35
CA ASN A 156 4.62 -15.59 4.72
C ASN A 156 4.51 -17.12 4.81
N ARG A 157 3.95 -17.65 5.91
CA ARG A 157 3.71 -19.09 6.08
C ARG A 157 2.73 -19.62 5.04
N LYS A 158 1.56 -18.99 4.90
CA LYS A 158 0.55 -19.37 3.90
C LYS A 158 1.09 -19.26 2.47
N PHE A 159 1.87 -18.22 2.20
CA PHE A 159 2.51 -18.06 0.91
C PHE A 159 3.53 -19.18 0.64
N GLY A 160 4.31 -19.60 1.64
CA GLY A 160 5.20 -20.76 1.53
C GLY A 160 4.48 -22.08 1.24
N ILE A 161 3.28 -22.28 1.79
CA ILE A 161 2.43 -23.43 1.43
C ILE A 161 2.04 -23.41 -0.05
N LEU A 162 1.73 -22.23 -0.60
CA LEU A 162 1.45 -22.07 -2.03
C LEU A 162 2.69 -22.38 -2.90
N ALA A 163 3.91 -22.05 -2.45
CA ALA A 163 5.12 -22.51 -3.15
C ALA A 163 5.27 -24.04 -3.11
N ALA A 164 4.90 -24.69 -2.00
CA ALA A 164 4.92 -26.14 -1.90
C ALA A 164 3.86 -26.78 -2.84
N ALA A 165 2.68 -26.17 -2.95
CA ALA A 165 1.66 -26.55 -3.93
C ALA A 165 2.17 -26.37 -5.37
N TYR A 166 2.79 -25.24 -5.70
CA TYR A 166 3.40 -25.01 -7.01
C TYR A 166 4.44 -26.09 -7.36
N ARG A 167 5.33 -26.44 -6.42
CA ARG A 167 6.35 -27.50 -6.60
C ARG A 167 5.75 -28.88 -6.86
N ARG A 168 4.52 -29.14 -6.42
CA ARG A 168 3.83 -30.41 -6.72
C ARG A 168 3.52 -30.55 -8.22
N TYR A 169 3.22 -29.44 -8.91
CA TYR A 169 2.87 -29.44 -10.33
C TYR A 169 4.09 -29.30 -11.24
N TYR A 170 4.99 -28.37 -10.91
CA TYR A 170 6.12 -28.02 -11.78
C TYR A 170 7.45 -28.66 -11.33
N GLY A 171 7.45 -29.39 -10.22
CA GLY A 171 8.62 -30.06 -9.68
C GLY A 171 9.58 -29.12 -8.92
N ASN A 172 10.78 -29.64 -8.64
CA ASN A 172 11.78 -28.97 -7.81
C ASN A 172 12.86 -28.21 -8.59
N ASP A 173 12.81 -28.23 -9.92
CA ASP A 173 13.84 -27.66 -10.81
C ASP A 173 13.49 -26.26 -11.36
N TRP A 174 12.51 -25.58 -10.75
CA TRP A 174 12.03 -24.26 -11.15
C TRP A 174 13.14 -23.18 -11.22
N TYR A 175 14.22 -23.35 -10.44
CA TYR A 175 15.33 -22.38 -10.34
C TYR A 175 16.38 -22.51 -11.46
N ARG A 176 16.29 -23.52 -12.32
CA ARG A 176 17.31 -23.81 -13.35
C ARG A 176 17.25 -22.88 -14.55
N THR A 177 16.07 -22.38 -14.88
CA THR A 177 15.82 -21.63 -16.13
C THR A 177 15.22 -20.28 -15.77
N ALA A 178 15.78 -19.21 -16.34
CA ALA A 178 15.32 -17.85 -16.05
C ALA A 178 13.86 -17.63 -16.47
N SER A 179 13.38 -18.30 -17.53
CA SER A 179 11.99 -18.24 -17.99
C SER A 179 11.00 -18.62 -16.89
N HIS A 180 11.22 -19.76 -16.21
CA HIS A 180 10.33 -20.21 -15.14
C HIS A 180 10.32 -19.24 -13.97
N ILE A 181 11.50 -18.74 -13.58
CA ILE A 181 11.63 -17.75 -12.51
C ILE A 181 10.92 -16.44 -12.89
N ASN A 182 11.02 -16.03 -14.16
CA ASN A 182 10.36 -14.84 -14.69
C ASN A 182 8.82 -14.95 -14.64
N GLU A 183 8.28 -16.15 -14.80
CA GLU A 183 6.84 -16.39 -14.71
C GLU A 183 6.32 -16.39 -13.27
N LEU A 184 7.16 -16.70 -12.27
CA LEU A 184 6.75 -16.75 -10.86
C LEU A 184 6.27 -15.38 -10.34
N GLY A 185 6.85 -14.27 -10.80
CA GLY A 185 6.47 -12.94 -10.33
C GLY A 185 6.52 -12.83 -8.80
N TYR A 186 5.40 -12.50 -8.15
CA TYR A 186 5.32 -12.42 -6.68
C TYR A 186 5.56 -13.77 -5.99
N LEU A 187 5.28 -14.92 -6.64
CA LEU A 187 5.50 -16.25 -6.07
C LEU A 187 6.97 -16.54 -5.77
N ILE A 188 7.93 -15.82 -6.36
CA ILE A 188 9.34 -16.00 -6.00
C ILE A 188 9.57 -15.79 -4.50
N CYS A 189 8.83 -14.88 -3.88
CA CYS A 189 8.90 -14.60 -2.44
C CYS A 189 8.20 -15.66 -1.57
N ALA A 190 7.53 -16.65 -2.15
CA ALA A 190 6.98 -17.79 -1.43
C ALA A 190 8.05 -18.85 -1.14
N PHE A 191 9.11 -18.91 -1.95
CA PHE A 191 10.15 -19.91 -1.79
C PHE A 191 11.07 -19.59 -0.61
N PRO A 192 11.47 -20.59 0.18
CA PRO A 192 12.36 -20.37 1.30
C PRO A 192 13.75 -19.92 0.85
N THR A 193 14.45 -19.19 1.71
CA THR A 193 15.78 -18.61 1.42
C THR A 193 16.79 -19.64 0.92
N HIS A 194 16.76 -20.87 1.43
CA HIS A 194 17.68 -21.94 1.00
C HIS A 194 17.44 -22.38 -0.46
N ASP A 195 16.20 -22.34 -0.93
CA ASP A 195 15.88 -22.67 -2.32
C ASP A 195 16.24 -21.51 -3.25
N LEU A 196 16.04 -20.25 -2.84
CA LEU A 196 16.46 -19.07 -3.62
C LEU A 196 17.98 -19.06 -3.89
N LYS A 197 18.79 -19.53 -2.94
CA LYS A 197 20.26 -19.65 -3.10
C LYS A 197 20.69 -20.63 -4.19
N ARG A 198 19.80 -21.48 -4.69
CA ARG A 198 20.09 -22.45 -5.76
C ARG A 198 20.04 -21.82 -7.15
N ILE A 199 19.51 -20.60 -7.28
CA ILE A 199 19.53 -19.85 -8.53
C ILE A 199 20.99 -19.53 -8.88
N ALA A 200 21.43 -19.98 -10.06
CA ALA A 200 22.79 -19.77 -10.50
C ALA A 200 23.02 -18.28 -10.89
N PRO A 201 24.24 -17.74 -10.72
CA PRO A 201 24.54 -16.33 -11.03
C PRO A 201 24.24 -15.91 -12.48
N ASP A 202 24.52 -16.79 -13.44
CA ASP A 202 24.23 -16.61 -14.87
C ASP A 202 22.72 -16.54 -15.13
N THR A 203 21.96 -17.46 -14.54
CA THR A 203 20.49 -17.48 -14.60
C THR A 203 19.89 -16.22 -13.98
N PHE A 204 20.47 -15.73 -12.88
CA PHE A 204 20.05 -14.50 -12.23
C PHE A 204 20.16 -13.27 -13.16
N LYS A 205 21.21 -13.21 -14.00
CA LYS A 205 21.39 -12.12 -14.98
C LYS A 205 20.35 -12.10 -16.08
N GLU A 206 19.55 -13.14 -16.24
CA GLU A 206 18.47 -13.23 -17.22
C GLU A 206 17.08 -12.90 -16.61
N LEU A 207 17.01 -12.64 -15.30
CA LEU A 207 15.76 -12.29 -14.61
C LEU A 207 15.23 -10.90 -14.94
N THR A 208 14.05 -10.82 -15.52
CA THR A 208 13.42 -9.56 -15.95
C THR A 208 13.19 -8.58 -14.79
N PHE A 209 13.13 -7.29 -15.13
CA PHE A 209 12.75 -6.23 -14.19
C PHE A 209 11.38 -6.50 -13.56
N ASP A 210 10.44 -7.12 -14.28
CA ASP A 210 9.10 -7.39 -13.79
C ASP A 210 9.13 -8.24 -12.51
N VAL A 211 9.88 -9.34 -12.47
CA VAL A 211 10.02 -10.17 -11.27
C VAL A 211 10.82 -9.49 -10.17
N LEU A 212 11.94 -8.85 -10.51
CA LEU A 212 12.77 -8.14 -9.54
C LEU A 212 12.03 -6.96 -8.88
N SER A 213 11.05 -6.38 -9.58
CA SER A 213 10.21 -5.31 -9.05
C SER A 213 9.15 -5.76 -8.05
N LYS A 214 8.83 -7.06 -8.03
CA LYS A 214 7.83 -7.72 -7.16
C LYS A 214 8.43 -8.33 -5.89
N LEU A 215 9.72 -8.07 -5.64
CA LEU A 215 10.44 -8.55 -4.46
C LEU A 215 10.10 -7.77 -3.17
N ASP A 216 9.19 -6.79 -3.23
CA ASP A 216 8.72 -6.04 -2.06
C ASP A 216 7.98 -6.91 -1.03
N ARG A 217 7.44 -8.04 -1.48
CA ARG A 217 6.85 -9.07 -0.62
C ARG A 217 7.88 -9.92 0.12
N CYS A 218 9.11 -10.01 -0.41
CA CYS A 218 10.12 -10.90 0.14
C CYS A 218 10.57 -10.43 1.52
N SER A 219 10.86 -11.39 2.40
CA SER A 219 11.53 -11.12 3.67
C SER A 219 12.94 -10.58 3.45
N VAL A 220 13.48 -9.93 4.48
CA VAL A 220 14.84 -9.39 4.47
C VAL A 220 15.87 -10.47 4.14
N GLU A 221 15.72 -11.68 4.67
CA GLU A 221 16.63 -12.80 4.41
C GLU A 221 16.56 -13.28 2.95
N GLN A 222 15.36 -13.38 2.37
CA GLN A 222 15.17 -13.73 0.96
C GLN A 222 15.79 -12.68 0.04
N THR A 223 15.53 -11.39 0.30
CA THR A 223 16.15 -10.30 -0.48
C THR A 223 17.66 -10.29 -0.36
N LYS A 224 18.20 -10.63 0.82
CA LYS A 224 19.65 -10.76 1.02
C LYS A 224 20.23 -11.91 0.22
N ALA A 225 19.58 -13.08 0.22
CA ALA A 225 20.04 -14.21 -0.59
C ALA A 225 20.09 -13.88 -2.10
N LEU A 226 19.06 -13.19 -2.62
CA LEU A 226 19.05 -12.73 -4.01
C LEU A 226 20.11 -11.66 -4.28
N TYR A 227 20.34 -10.76 -3.32
CA TYR A 227 21.41 -9.77 -3.40
C TYR A 227 22.80 -10.43 -3.40
N ASP A 228 23.04 -11.44 -2.57
CA ASP A 228 24.30 -12.16 -2.51
C ASP A 228 24.63 -12.79 -3.88
N ILE A 229 23.61 -13.34 -4.58
CA ILE A 229 23.74 -13.82 -5.96
C ILE A 229 24.05 -12.68 -6.93
N ALA A 230 23.34 -11.55 -6.83
CA ALA A 230 23.58 -10.38 -7.68
C ALA A 230 25.01 -9.85 -7.58
N THR A 231 25.58 -9.86 -6.37
CA THR A 231 26.97 -9.43 -6.12
C THR A 231 28.03 -10.46 -6.49
N HIS A 232 27.65 -11.67 -6.87
CA HIS A 232 28.59 -12.69 -7.30
C HIS A 232 29.37 -12.21 -8.54
N PRO A 233 30.69 -12.49 -8.67
CA PRO A 233 31.49 -12.08 -9.82
C PRO A 233 30.92 -12.53 -11.18
N ASP A 234 30.33 -13.73 -11.21
CA ASP A 234 29.70 -14.28 -12.42
C ASP A 234 28.31 -13.67 -12.73
N ALA A 235 27.72 -12.92 -11.81
CA ALA A 235 26.49 -12.15 -12.00
C ALA A 235 26.80 -10.70 -12.43
N TYR A 236 26.60 -9.74 -11.52
CA TYR A 236 26.90 -8.32 -11.73
C TYR A 236 28.14 -7.85 -10.97
N GLY A 237 28.67 -8.66 -10.06
CA GLY A 237 29.80 -8.31 -9.20
C GLY A 237 29.48 -7.19 -8.21
N GLU A 238 30.54 -6.55 -7.70
CA GLU A 238 30.45 -5.54 -6.65
C GLU A 238 29.62 -4.29 -7.02
N PRO A 239 28.87 -3.68 -6.07
CA PRO A 239 27.95 -2.56 -6.36
C PRO A 239 28.57 -1.33 -7.03
N TYR A 240 29.85 -1.05 -6.84
CA TYR A 240 30.54 0.09 -7.47
C TYR A 240 30.72 -0.07 -8.98
N LYS A 241 30.57 -1.30 -9.51
CA LYS A 241 30.65 -1.59 -10.95
C LYS A 241 29.30 -1.50 -11.65
N TRP A 242 28.21 -1.42 -10.91
CA TRP A 242 26.86 -1.43 -11.48
C TRP A 242 26.59 -0.15 -12.26
N SER A 243 26.09 -0.30 -13.49
CA SER A 243 25.62 0.82 -14.29
C SER A 243 24.19 1.22 -13.92
N SER A 244 23.66 2.24 -14.57
CA SER A 244 22.25 2.63 -14.44
C SER A 244 21.29 1.50 -14.81
N HIS A 245 21.66 0.64 -15.74
CA HIS A 245 20.85 -0.51 -16.12
C HIS A 245 20.72 -1.51 -14.97
N GLU A 246 21.82 -1.93 -14.34
CA GLU A 246 21.79 -2.87 -13.21
C GLU A 246 21.09 -2.26 -11.99
N VAL A 247 21.39 -1.00 -11.66
CA VAL A 247 20.75 -0.30 -10.51
C VAL A 247 19.24 -0.19 -10.69
N GLY A 248 18.78 0.17 -11.89
CA GLY A 248 17.35 0.23 -12.19
C GLY A 248 16.69 -1.14 -12.12
N ARG A 249 17.36 -2.17 -12.66
CA ARG A 249 16.85 -3.54 -12.74
C ARG A 249 16.75 -4.23 -11.37
N LEU A 250 17.77 -4.10 -10.53
CA LEU A 250 17.83 -4.72 -9.20
C LEU A 250 16.79 -4.14 -8.22
N ASN A 251 16.30 -2.93 -8.50
CA ASN A 251 15.22 -2.27 -7.77
C ASN A 251 15.39 -2.41 -6.23
N ILE A 252 14.47 -3.08 -5.52
CA ILE A 252 14.50 -3.16 -4.05
C ILE A 252 15.73 -3.87 -3.49
N LEU A 253 16.43 -4.70 -4.27
CA LEU A 253 17.70 -5.32 -3.87
C LEU A 253 18.80 -4.27 -3.64
N PHE A 254 18.69 -3.09 -4.24
CA PHE A 254 19.57 -1.96 -3.95
C PHE A 254 19.61 -1.61 -2.45
N ASN A 255 18.51 -1.84 -1.72
CA ASN A 255 18.47 -1.58 -0.28
C ASN A 255 19.39 -2.52 0.53
N CYS A 256 19.86 -3.62 -0.04
CA CYS A 256 20.79 -4.54 0.60
C CYS A 256 22.23 -4.03 0.58
N ILE A 257 22.58 -3.11 -0.32
CA ILE A 257 23.93 -2.52 -0.42
C ILE A 257 24.37 -1.96 0.94
N SER A 258 25.59 -2.28 1.37
CA SER A 258 26.13 -1.77 2.64
C SER A 258 26.21 -0.24 2.61
N SER A 259 26.02 0.40 3.76
CA SER A 259 25.95 1.86 3.81
C SER A 259 27.21 2.53 3.24
N GLN A 260 28.37 1.93 3.49
CA GLN A 260 29.68 2.40 3.03
C GLN A 260 29.84 2.32 1.51
N GLN A 261 29.20 1.34 0.86
CA GLN A 261 29.28 1.18 -0.60
C GLN A 261 28.38 2.17 -1.35
N ILE A 262 27.37 2.78 -0.70
CA ILE A 262 26.45 3.72 -1.37
C ILE A 262 27.20 4.90 -2.01
N SER A 263 28.17 5.49 -1.29
CA SER A 263 28.96 6.61 -1.81
C SER A 263 29.88 6.23 -2.97
N SER A 264 30.16 4.93 -3.15
CA SER A 264 31.04 4.42 -4.22
C SER A 264 30.29 4.12 -5.52
N ILE A 265 28.96 4.20 -5.53
CA ILE A 265 28.14 3.95 -6.71
C ILE A 265 28.33 5.08 -7.72
N GLN A 266 28.52 4.71 -8.99
CA GLN A 266 28.73 5.62 -10.10
C GLN A 266 27.59 6.64 -10.21
N LEU A 267 27.93 7.90 -10.51
CA LEU A 267 26.96 9.01 -10.55
C LEU A 267 25.88 8.78 -11.61
N GLU A 268 26.25 8.19 -12.74
CA GLU A 268 25.36 7.83 -13.84
C GLU A 268 24.30 6.82 -13.37
N ALA A 269 24.71 5.87 -12.54
CA ALA A 269 23.83 4.82 -12.03
C ALA A 269 22.78 5.33 -11.04
N ILE A 270 23.08 6.42 -10.31
CA ILE A 270 22.16 7.04 -9.35
C ILE A 270 20.86 7.51 -10.00
N THR A 271 20.91 7.90 -11.27
CA THR A 271 19.72 8.32 -12.03
C THR A 271 18.67 7.21 -12.11
N ALA A 272 19.07 5.93 -12.03
CA ALA A 272 18.17 4.79 -12.15
C ALA A 272 17.52 4.36 -10.83
N ILE A 273 17.89 4.97 -9.69
CA ILE A 273 17.27 4.65 -8.40
C ILE A 273 15.79 5.01 -8.44
N SER A 274 14.94 4.00 -8.26
CA SER A 274 13.49 4.16 -8.27
C SER A 274 12.99 4.85 -7.00
N THR A 275 11.81 5.46 -7.09
CA THR A 275 11.12 6.06 -5.95
C THR A 275 10.79 5.02 -4.88
N ASN A 276 10.50 3.78 -5.28
CA ASN A 276 10.15 2.68 -4.38
C ASN A 276 11.35 2.22 -3.54
N VAL A 277 12.55 2.17 -4.14
CA VAL A 277 13.81 1.93 -3.42
C VAL A 277 13.99 2.97 -2.33
N LEU A 278 13.91 4.26 -2.68
CA LEU A 278 14.07 5.32 -1.70
C LEU A 278 12.94 5.42 -0.67
N LYS A 279 11.75 4.87 -0.90
CA LYS A 279 10.70 4.79 0.13
C LYS A 279 11.00 3.69 1.15
N SER A 280 11.49 2.55 0.69
CA SER A 280 11.75 1.36 1.51
C SER A 280 13.14 1.35 2.17
N MET A 281 14.08 2.15 1.67
CA MET A 281 15.44 2.22 2.20
C MET A 281 15.48 2.57 3.69
N ASN A 282 16.42 2.00 4.44
CA ASN A 282 16.63 2.38 5.83
C ASN A 282 17.02 3.88 5.94
N GLN A 283 16.39 4.60 6.85
CA GLN A 283 16.61 6.03 7.05
C GLN A 283 18.08 6.40 7.35
N LYS A 284 18.83 5.51 8.00
CA LYS A 284 20.27 5.72 8.30
C LYS A 284 21.12 5.71 7.02
N LYS A 285 20.77 4.88 6.04
CA LYS A 285 21.50 4.74 4.77
C LYS A 285 21.43 6.01 3.91
N LEU A 286 20.37 6.81 4.05
CA LEU A 286 20.21 8.05 3.28
C LEU A 286 21.34 9.06 3.52
N GLY A 287 22.02 9.01 4.68
CA GLY A 287 23.15 9.90 4.97
C GLY A 287 24.44 9.55 4.23
N PHE A 288 24.50 8.42 3.54
CA PHE A 288 25.71 7.96 2.82
C PHE A 288 25.74 8.38 1.36
N PHE A 289 24.67 8.97 0.84
CA PHE A 289 24.69 9.57 -0.49
C PHE A 289 25.55 10.83 -0.49
N THR A 290 26.42 10.96 -1.49
CA THR A 290 27.19 12.20 -1.68
C THR A 290 26.30 13.30 -2.26
N MET A 291 26.71 14.56 -2.08
CA MET A 291 25.97 15.70 -2.64
C MET A 291 25.80 15.59 -4.17
N GLN A 292 26.85 15.14 -4.86
CA GLN A 292 26.81 14.95 -6.31
C GLN A 292 25.79 13.87 -6.72
N GLN A 293 25.74 12.75 -5.98
CA GLN A 293 24.75 11.70 -6.21
C GLN A 293 23.33 12.24 -6.01
N ILE A 294 23.07 12.99 -4.93
CA ILE A 294 21.75 13.57 -4.64
C ILE A 294 21.30 14.53 -5.75
N LEU A 295 22.19 15.38 -6.26
CA LEU A 295 21.89 16.30 -7.35
C LEU A 295 21.55 15.56 -8.65
N ARG A 296 22.20 14.41 -8.88
CA ARG A 296 22.02 13.60 -10.09
C ARG A 296 20.77 12.71 -10.07
N MET A 297 20.20 12.43 -8.89
CA MET A 297 18.94 11.68 -8.78
C MET A 297 17.82 12.30 -9.62
N ASN A 298 16.92 11.44 -10.13
CA ASN A 298 15.69 11.89 -10.78
C ASN A 298 14.89 12.84 -9.87
N PRO A 299 14.25 13.90 -10.40
CA PRO A 299 13.56 14.90 -9.58
C PRO A 299 12.53 14.32 -8.60
N LYS A 300 11.75 13.31 -9.04
CA LYS A 300 10.78 12.60 -8.19
C LYS A 300 11.46 11.84 -7.05
N THR A 301 12.53 11.11 -7.36
CA THR A 301 13.34 10.37 -6.39
C THR A 301 14.02 11.32 -5.40
N ARG A 302 14.63 12.40 -5.88
CA ARG A 302 15.27 13.45 -5.08
C ARG A 302 14.28 14.12 -4.13
N ARG A 303 13.04 14.38 -4.55
CA ARG A 303 11.98 14.92 -3.67
C ARG A 303 11.69 13.99 -2.50
N ILE A 304 11.56 12.68 -2.75
CA ILE A 304 11.37 11.68 -1.69
C ILE A 304 12.57 11.66 -0.74
N TYR A 305 13.79 11.67 -1.28
CA TYR A 305 15.01 11.76 -0.49
C TYR A 305 14.98 12.96 0.49
N ILE A 306 14.74 14.16 -0.03
CA ILE A 306 14.73 15.41 0.76
C ILE A 306 13.67 15.34 1.86
N LEU A 307 12.44 14.92 1.53
CA LEU A 307 11.36 14.78 2.50
C LEU A 307 11.74 13.81 3.62
N ARG A 308 12.34 12.67 3.28
CA ARG A 308 12.78 11.69 4.28
C ARG A 308 13.88 12.24 5.18
N ILE A 309 14.87 12.95 4.64
CA ILE A 309 15.92 13.58 5.45
C ILE A 309 15.35 14.65 6.39
N GLN A 310 14.42 15.48 5.91
CA GLN A 310 13.74 16.48 6.74
C GLN A 310 12.96 15.84 7.90
N LEU A 311 12.21 14.76 7.61
CA LEU A 311 11.48 14.00 8.64
C LEU A 311 12.42 13.37 9.67
N LYS A 312 13.60 12.90 9.27
CA LYS A 312 14.60 12.39 10.22
C LYS A 312 15.06 13.49 11.17
N ASN A 313 15.37 14.68 10.65
CA ASN A 313 15.88 15.79 11.45
C ASN A 313 14.80 16.37 12.37
N SER A 314 13.53 16.38 11.95
CA SER A 314 12.41 16.81 12.80
C SER A 314 12.11 15.81 13.94
N LEU A 315 12.21 14.51 13.66
CA LEU A 315 12.08 13.48 14.70
C LEU A 315 13.23 13.59 15.73
N ASP A 316 14.46 13.80 15.28
CA ASP A 316 15.62 13.93 16.16
C ASP A 316 15.48 15.15 17.10
N THR A 317 15.08 16.31 16.57
CA THR A 317 14.81 17.51 17.39
C THR A 317 13.69 17.32 18.41
N SER A 318 12.64 16.57 18.07
CA SER A 318 11.57 16.22 19.02
C SER A 318 12.02 15.24 20.13
N GLN A 319 12.98 14.37 19.84
CA GLN A 319 13.59 13.49 20.85
C GLN A 319 14.56 14.27 21.74
N ILE A 320 15.27 15.24 21.19
CA ILE A 320 16.14 16.15 21.95
C ILE A 320 15.30 17.02 22.90
N SER A 321 14.18 17.59 22.45
CA SER A 321 13.29 18.38 23.33
C SER A 321 12.67 17.53 24.45
N ARG A 322 12.28 16.28 24.15
CA ARG A 322 11.80 15.30 25.16
C ARG A 322 12.88 14.81 26.13
N LYS A 323 14.12 14.63 25.67
CA LYS A 323 15.25 14.29 26.56
C LYS A 323 15.70 15.47 27.43
N SER A 324 15.55 16.71 26.93
CA SER A 324 15.86 17.91 27.73
C SER A 324 14.82 18.16 28.83
N SER A 325 13.56 17.76 28.62
CA SER A 325 12.51 17.84 29.65
C SER A 325 12.63 16.78 30.74
N ASN A 326 13.24 15.62 30.44
CA ASN A 326 13.52 14.58 31.44
C ASN A 326 14.87 14.75 32.17
N LYS A 327 15.54 15.90 32.03
CA LYS A 327 16.80 16.21 32.73
C LYS A 327 16.75 17.47 33.60
N ILE A 328 15.55 17.93 33.94
CA ILE A 328 15.31 18.96 34.96
C ILE A 328 14.46 18.35 36.06
N GLU A 329 14.98 17.33 36.75
CA GLU A 329 14.47 16.93 38.06
C GLU A 329 15.56 16.17 38.80
N SER A 330 16.37 16.92 39.56
CA SER A 330 17.17 16.49 40.70
C SER A 330 18.30 17.50 40.91
N GLY A 331 18.05 18.52 41.73
CA GLY A 331 19.16 19.27 42.32
C GLY A 331 19.04 20.78 42.40
N ILE A 332 17.85 21.38 42.59
CA ILE A 332 17.74 22.68 43.29
C ILE A 332 16.46 22.65 44.14
N PHE A 333 16.47 21.84 45.21
CA PHE A 333 15.72 22.17 46.43
C PHE A 333 16.73 22.83 47.38
N LEU A 334 17.09 24.08 47.07
CA LEU A 334 17.81 24.95 48.00
C LEU A 334 16.88 26.10 48.37
N THR A 335 16.29 25.94 49.56
CA THR A 335 16.10 26.98 50.57
C THR A 335 15.37 28.25 50.12
N LEU A 336 14.04 28.20 50.12
CA LEU A 336 13.17 29.38 50.25
C LEU A 336 12.28 29.35 51.51
N GLU A 337 12.56 28.45 52.47
CA GLU A 337 11.84 28.37 53.75
C GLU A 337 12.63 28.88 54.97
N SER A 338 13.87 29.39 54.83
CA SER A 338 14.65 29.92 55.97
C SER A 338 14.73 31.45 56.08
N MET A 339 14.03 32.21 55.23
CA MET A 339 13.98 33.68 55.32
C MET A 339 12.68 34.25 55.92
N VAL A 340 11.66 33.42 56.17
CA VAL A 340 10.38 33.88 56.76
C VAL A 340 10.37 33.76 58.29
N THR A 341 11.26 32.97 58.89
CA THR A 341 11.40 32.87 60.36
C THR A 341 12.41 33.86 60.98
N LEU A 342 13.18 34.60 60.18
CA LEU A 342 14.12 35.61 60.71
C LEU A 342 13.55 37.05 60.77
N ILE A 343 12.38 37.29 60.16
CA ILE A 343 11.71 38.61 60.17
C ILE A 343 10.63 38.72 61.26
N VAL A 344 10.12 37.60 61.79
CA VAL A 344 9.09 37.61 62.85
C VAL A 344 9.67 37.61 64.28
N VAL A 345 10.95 37.26 64.47
CA VAL A 345 11.57 37.24 65.82
C VAL A 345 12.31 38.55 66.18
N LYS A 346 12.49 39.48 65.23
CA LYS A 346 13.14 40.79 65.48
C LYS A 346 12.18 41.97 65.74
N THR A 347 10.87 41.75 65.67
CA THR A 347 9.83 42.78 65.88
C THR A 347 8.94 42.55 67.11
N LEU A 348 9.29 41.62 68.00
CA LEU A 348 8.58 41.36 69.27
C LEU A 348 9.46 41.54 70.52
N LYS A 349 10.51 42.36 70.40
CA LYS A 349 11.35 42.77 71.53
C LYS A 349 11.63 44.28 71.54
N VAL A 350 10.63 45.08 71.16
CA VAL A 350 10.43 46.49 71.58
C VAL A 350 8.91 46.75 71.49
N ILE A 351 8.21 46.48 72.59
CA ILE A 351 7.06 47.18 73.21
C ILE A 351 6.70 46.36 74.45
#